data_AF-A0A139CK57-F1
#
_entry.id   AF-A0A139CK57-F1
#
_cell.length_a   1.000
_cell.length_b   1.000
_cell.length_c   1.000
_cell.angle_alpha   90.00
_cell.angle_beta   90.00
_cell.angle_gamma   90.00
#
_symmetry.space_group_name_H-M   'P 1'
#
loop_
_entity.id
_entity.type
_entity.pdbx_description
1 polymer ?
#
loop_
_entity_poly.entity_id
_entity_poly.type
_entity_poly.pdbx_seq_one_letter_code
_entity_poly.pdbx_strand_id
1 'polypeptide(L)'
;MPFFTGSIVIEKNLSCEHLLFIDIHQGELNIADNSNKVPENVSGSYYVDEECIGCELCVDTAPDNFKMAEDGTHAYVYKQPEGDSETELSDEALSSCPVDAIGDDG
;
A
#
# COMPACT_ATOMS: atom_id res chain seq x y z
N MET A 1 -33.86 11.02 46.38
CA MET A 1 -34.38 11.94 45.33
C MET A 1 -33.30 12.04 44.24
N PRO A 2 -33.71 12.19 42.96
CA PRO A 2 -33.26 11.41 41.78
C PRO A 2 -31.84 11.75 41.24
N PHE A 3 -31.24 11.06 40.25
CA PHE A 3 -31.72 10.16 39.16
C PHE A 3 -31.02 8.75 39.19
N PHE A 4 -31.48 7.67 38.53
CA PHE A 4 -31.50 7.27 37.09
C PHE A 4 -30.15 7.47 36.36
N THR A 5 -29.59 6.52 35.60
CA THR A 5 -29.97 5.13 35.22
C THR A 5 -28.74 4.21 35.38
N GLY A 6 -28.89 2.95 35.79
CA GLY A 6 -29.05 1.82 34.85
C GLY A 6 -27.67 1.30 34.44
N SER A 7 -27.19 0.17 34.98
CA SER A 7 -27.51 -1.19 34.48
C SER A 7 -27.00 -1.35 33.04
N ILE A 8 -26.10 -2.28 32.72
CA ILE A 8 -26.05 -3.68 33.16
C ILE A 8 -24.60 -4.21 32.95
N VAL A 9 -23.95 -4.78 33.98
CA VAL A 9 -23.79 -6.25 34.19
C VAL A 9 -22.71 -6.81 33.24
N ILE A 10 -21.51 -7.16 33.76
CA ILE A 10 -21.11 -8.55 34.16
C ILE A 10 -20.75 -9.38 32.89
N GLU A 11 -19.61 -10.06 32.77
CA GLU A 11 -18.61 -10.50 33.76
C GLU A 11 -17.34 -11.09 33.09
N LYS A 12 -16.39 -11.59 33.91
CA LYS A 12 -15.40 -12.66 33.58
C LYS A 12 -14.42 -12.30 32.44
N ASN A 13 -13.35 -11.57 32.72
CA ASN A 13 -12.12 -12.16 33.29
C ASN A 13 -11.94 -13.68 33.01
N LEU A 14 -11.39 -14.03 31.84
CA LEU A 14 -10.38 -15.09 31.71
C LEU A 14 -9.57 -14.99 30.39
N SER A 15 -8.25 -15.01 30.52
CA SER A 15 -7.28 -15.46 29.49
C SER A 15 -7.18 -14.70 28.14
N CYS A 16 -6.35 -13.66 28.09
CA CYS A 16 -5.11 -13.60 27.25
C CYS A 16 -4.47 -12.20 27.32
N GLU A 17 -3.50 -12.01 28.23
CA GLU A 17 -2.68 -10.78 28.27
C GLU A 17 -1.52 -10.84 27.27
N HIS A 18 -1.83 -10.81 25.97
CA HIS A 18 -0.86 -10.47 24.94
C HIS A 18 -1.58 -9.96 23.68
N LEU A 19 -0.98 -8.97 23.01
CA LEU A 19 -1.50 -8.22 21.86
C LEU A 19 -2.58 -7.18 22.19
N LEU A 20 -2.44 -6.01 21.55
CA LEU A 20 -3.23 -4.76 21.64
C LEU A 20 -2.72 -3.69 22.62
N PHE A 21 -1.44 -3.35 22.48
CA PHE A 21 -0.92 -1.99 22.74
C PHE A 21 -0.17 -1.53 21.48
N ILE A 22 -0.21 -0.22 21.22
CA ILE A 22 0.29 0.50 20.01
C ILE A 22 -0.75 0.53 18.87
N ASP A 23 -1.53 1.62 18.87
CA ASP A 23 -2.06 2.43 17.76
C ASP A 23 -2.81 1.71 16.61
N ILE A 24 -4.07 2.02 16.27
CA ILE A 24 -4.65 3.33 15.89
C ILE A 24 -3.73 4.15 14.96
N HIS A 25 -3.27 3.54 13.87
CA HIS A 25 -3.02 4.25 12.62
C HIS A 25 -3.72 3.56 11.45
N GLN A 26 -4.49 4.36 10.71
CA GLN A 26 -5.07 4.09 9.38
C GLN A 26 -5.90 2.81 9.20
N GLY A 27 -7.18 2.92 9.58
CA GLY A 27 -8.28 2.17 8.97
C GLY A 27 -8.80 2.86 7.71
N GLU A 28 -7.92 3.17 6.76
CA GLU A 28 -8.22 3.61 5.40
C GLU A 28 -7.31 2.82 4.46
N LEU A 29 -7.81 2.51 3.26
CA LEU A 29 -7.07 1.70 2.29
C LEU A 29 -5.87 2.52 1.81
N ASN A 30 -4.64 2.09 2.13
CA ASN A 30 -3.47 2.62 1.44
C ASN A 30 -3.60 2.16 -0.02
N ILE A 31 -3.79 3.13 -0.89
CA ILE A 31 -3.87 3.04 -2.35
C ILE A 31 -3.04 4.22 -2.83
N ALA A 32 -2.21 4.00 -3.84
CA ALA A 32 -1.30 5.02 -4.33
C ALA A 32 -1.99 6.35 -4.65
N ASP A 33 -1.37 7.47 -4.31
CA ASP A 33 -1.95 8.79 -4.59
C ASP A 33 -1.61 9.24 -6.01
N ASN A 34 -2.63 9.21 -6.89
CA ASN A 34 -2.55 9.71 -8.26
C ASN A 34 -2.05 11.17 -8.36
N SER A 35 -2.17 11.95 -7.27
CA SER A 35 -1.68 13.33 -7.17
C SER A 35 -0.16 13.44 -6.98
N ASN A 36 0.49 12.41 -6.42
CA ASN A 36 1.89 12.43 -5.99
C ASN A 36 2.75 11.44 -6.82
N LYS A 37 2.43 11.24 -8.10
CA LYS A 37 3.19 10.37 -9.01
C LYS A 37 4.62 10.89 -9.19
N VAL A 38 5.62 10.01 -9.10
CA VAL A 38 7.00 10.39 -9.44
C VAL A 38 7.11 10.81 -10.92
N PRO A 39 7.85 11.88 -11.25
CA PRO A 39 7.86 12.46 -12.60
C PRO A 39 8.53 11.57 -13.67
N GLU A 40 9.27 10.54 -13.25
CA GLU A 40 9.91 9.53 -14.09
C GLU A 40 8.92 8.50 -14.67
N ASN A 41 7.70 8.40 -14.13
CA ASN A 41 6.69 7.47 -14.64
C ASN A 41 6.29 7.79 -16.08
N VAL A 42 6.18 6.75 -16.91
CA VAL A 42 5.49 6.86 -18.21
C VAL A 42 3.97 6.92 -18.02
N SER A 43 3.30 7.78 -18.79
CA SER A 43 1.83 7.93 -18.75
C SER A 43 1.11 6.64 -19.16
N GLY A 44 0.23 6.13 -18.30
CA GLY A 44 -0.66 4.99 -18.54
C GLY A 44 -1.36 4.56 -17.25
N SER A 45 -1.90 3.33 -17.22
CA SER A 45 -2.63 2.78 -16.08
C SER A 45 -1.77 2.72 -14.82
N TYR A 46 -0.59 2.10 -14.91
CA TYR A 46 0.25 1.88 -13.74
C TYR A 46 1.14 3.08 -13.45
N TYR A 47 1.31 3.41 -12.17
CA TYR A 47 2.22 4.45 -11.70
C TYR A 47 2.79 4.12 -10.32
N VAL A 48 3.93 4.73 -10.00
CA VAL A 48 4.50 4.75 -8.65
C VAL A 48 4.41 6.16 -8.06
N ASP A 49 4.07 6.31 -6.80
CA ASP A 49 4.03 7.60 -6.12
C ASP A 49 5.27 7.89 -5.25
N GLU A 50 5.33 9.10 -4.69
CA GLU A 50 6.38 9.55 -3.78
C GLU A 50 6.37 8.86 -2.40
N GLU A 51 5.38 8.00 -2.08
CA GLU A 51 5.41 7.14 -0.88
C GLU A 51 6.29 5.88 -1.07
N CYS A 52 6.80 5.65 -2.30
CA CYS A 52 7.71 4.56 -2.60
C CYS A 52 9.03 4.63 -1.80
N ILE A 53 9.24 3.65 -0.92
CA ILE A 53 10.43 3.54 -0.06
C ILE A 53 11.65 2.87 -0.72
N GLY A 54 11.66 2.69 -2.04
CA GLY A 54 12.78 2.08 -2.77
C GLY A 54 13.09 0.62 -2.39
N CYS A 55 12.07 -0.18 -2.01
CA CYS A 55 12.27 -1.57 -1.55
C CYS A 55 12.66 -2.60 -2.64
N GLU A 56 12.78 -2.16 -3.89
CA GLU A 56 13.18 -2.93 -5.09
C GLU A 56 12.26 -4.10 -5.52
N LEU A 57 11.32 -4.54 -4.68
CA LEU A 57 10.43 -5.69 -4.94
C LEU A 57 9.69 -5.65 -6.29
N CYS A 58 9.17 -4.48 -6.70
CA CYS A 58 8.49 -4.33 -7.99
C CYS A 58 9.43 -4.50 -9.20
N VAL A 59 10.71 -4.20 -9.04
CA VAL A 59 11.74 -4.39 -10.08
C VAL A 59 12.16 -5.86 -10.16
N ASP A 60 12.17 -6.59 -9.04
CA ASP A 60 12.39 -8.04 -9.02
C ASP A 60 11.21 -8.82 -9.63
N THR A 61 9.97 -8.41 -9.35
CA THR A 61 8.75 -9.04 -9.90
C THR A 61 8.53 -8.69 -11.37
N ALA A 62 8.65 -7.41 -11.74
CA ALA A 62 8.30 -6.89 -13.06
C ALA A 62 9.42 -6.00 -13.67
N PRO A 63 10.62 -6.55 -13.92
CA PRO A 63 11.79 -5.81 -14.43
C PRO A 63 11.59 -5.21 -15.83
N ASP A 64 10.63 -5.74 -16.59
CA ASP A 64 10.27 -5.24 -17.92
C ASP A 64 9.36 -3.99 -17.87
N ASN A 65 8.81 -3.65 -16.70
CA ASN A 65 7.88 -2.53 -16.50
C ASN A 65 8.38 -1.48 -15.49
N PHE A 66 8.98 -1.92 -14.39
CA PHE A 66 9.46 -1.06 -13.30
C PHE A 66 10.99 -0.94 -13.31
N LYS A 67 11.50 0.22 -12.92
CA LYS A 67 12.94 0.47 -12.70
C LYS A 67 13.17 1.29 -11.43
N MET A 68 14.35 1.13 -10.86
CA MET A 68 14.84 2.01 -9.80
C MET A 68 15.34 3.33 -10.40
N ALA A 69 15.06 4.46 -9.74
CA ALA A 69 15.60 5.77 -10.10
C ALA A 69 17.14 5.82 -9.95
N GLU A 70 17.80 6.73 -10.66
CA GLU A 70 19.27 6.85 -10.63
C GLU A 70 19.82 7.25 -9.24
N ASP A 71 18.98 7.81 -8.38
CA ASP A 71 19.30 8.16 -6.99
C ASP A 71 19.09 7.00 -6.00
N GLY A 72 18.42 5.92 -6.42
CA GLY A 72 18.07 4.77 -5.59
C GLY A 72 17.05 5.06 -4.48
N THR A 73 16.25 6.13 -4.58
CA THR A 73 15.28 6.48 -3.52
C THR A 73 13.90 5.90 -3.76
N HIS A 74 13.48 5.77 -5.02
CA HIS A 74 12.15 5.31 -5.42
C HIS A 74 12.22 4.49 -6.72
N ALA A 75 11.20 3.65 -6.93
CA ALA A 75 10.95 3.01 -8.21
C ALA A 75 10.02 3.85 -9.08
N TYR A 76 10.00 3.61 -10.39
CA TYR A 76 9.09 4.23 -11.35
C TYR A 76 8.70 3.25 -12.45
N VAL A 77 7.51 3.44 -13.04
CA VAL A 77 7.10 2.70 -14.24
C VAL A 77 7.83 3.29 -15.44
N TYR A 78 8.76 2.55 -16.03
CA TYR A 78 9.49 2.98 -17.23
C TYR A 78 8.81 2.49 -18.53
N LYS A 79 7.98 1.45 -18.44
CA LYS A 79 7.21 0.89 -19.55
C LYS A 79 5.87 0.37 -19.02
N GLN A 80 4.77 0.84 -19.60
CA GLN A 80 3.44 0.28 -19.31
C GLN A 80 3.35 -1.18 -19.82
N PRO A 81 2.61 -2.07 -19.15
CA PRO A 81 2.39 -3.42 -19.64
C PRO A 81 1.58 -3.41 -20.95
N GLU A 82 2.07 -4.13 -21.95
CA GLU A 82 1.48 -4.20 -23.30
C GLU A 82 0.81 -5.56 -23.59
N GLY A 83 0.93 -6.52 -22.69
CA GLY A 83 0.34 -7.85 -22.85
C GLY A 83 0.06 -8.54 -21.51
N ASP A 84 -0.82 -9.54 -21.54
CA ASP A 84 -1.39 -10.20 -20.36
C ASP A 84 -0.34 -10.62 -19.31
N SER A 85 0.81 -11.15 -19.74
CA SER A 85 1.89 -11.58 -18.83
C SER A 85 2.65 -10.42 -18.18
N GLU A 86 2.76 -9.24 -18.82
CA GLU A 86 3.33 -8.04 -18.19
C GLU A 86 2.32 -7.44 -17.20
N THR A 87 1.03 -7.53 -17.52
CA THR A 87 -0.06 -7.10 -16.63
C THR A 87 -0.13 -7.96 -15.37
N GLU A 88 -0.12 -9.29 -15.48
CA GLU A 88 -0.12 -10.21 -14.33
C GLU A 88 1.06 -9.94 -13.38
N LEU A 89 2.26 -9.67 -13.91
CA LEU A 89 3.43 -9.30 -13.10
C LEU A 89 3.32 -7.89 -12.50
N SER A 90 2.65 -6.95 -13.18
CA SER A 90 2.40 -5.60 -12.65
C SER A 90 1.36 -5.62 -11.51
N ASP A 91 0.34 -6.48 -11.62
CA ASP A 91 -0.64 -6.73 -10.55
C ASP A 91 -0.01 -7.46 -9.35
N GLU A 92 0.92 -8.40 -9.60
CA GLU A 92 1.71 -9.03 -8.54
C GLU A 92 2.65 -8.01 -7.86
N ALA A 93 3.28 -7.11 -8.63
CA ALA A 93 4.10 -6.02 -8.09
C ALA A 93 3.27 -5.03 -7.24
N LEU A 94 2.05 -4.68 -7.69
CA LEU A 94 1.10 -3.84 -6.95
C LEU A 94 0.73 -4.50 -5.62
N SER A 95 0.26 -5.74 -5.64
CA SER A 95 -0.19 -6.48 -4.45
C SER A 95 0.94 -6.91 -3.48
N SER A 96 2.21 -6.81 -3.90
CA SER A 96 3.38 -7.09 -3.06
C SER A 96 4.04 -5.83 -2.49
N CYS A 97 3.58 -4.63 -2.85
CA CYS A 97 4.12 -3.38 -2.35
C CYS A 97 3.80 -3.20 -0.85
N PRO A 98 4.80 -3.14 0.07
CA PRO A 98 4.55 -3.11 1.52
C PRO A 98 3.99 -1.77 2.03
N VAL A 99 3.89 -0.78 1.15
CA VAL A 99 3.38 0.58 1.40
C VAL A 99 2.30 0.98 0.38
N ASP A 100 1.86 0.06 -0.48
CA ASP A 100 0.83 0.28 -1.52
C ASP A 100 1.07 1.47 -2.49
N ALA A 101 2.33 1.95 -2.58
CA ALA A 101 2.80 3.06 -3.43
C ALA A 101 2.73 2.82 -4.96
N ILE A 102 2.04 1.77 -5.40
CA ILE A 102 1.83 1.43 -6.82
C ILE A 102 0.33 1.41 -7.07
N GLY A 103 -0.15 2.17 -8.05
CA GLY A 103 -1.57 2.23 -8.41
C GLY A 103 -1.82 1.97 -9.88
N ASP A 104 -3.05 1.53 -10.21
CA ASP A 104 -3.53 1.24 -11.57
C ASP A 104 -4.59 2.26 -12.10
N ASP A 105 -4.98 3.25 -11.27
CA ASP A 105 -5.97 4.31 -11.56
C ASP A 105 -5.53 5.38 -12.60
N GLY A 106 -4.83 5.01 -13.67
CA GLY A 106 -4.22 5.92 -14.67
C GLY A 106 -5.09 7.02 -15.26
#